data_AF-A0A1G6CV76-F1
#
_entry.id   AF-A0A1G6CV76-F1
#
_cell.length_a   1.000
_cell.length_b   1.000
_cell.length_c   1.000
_cell.angle_alpha   90.00
_cell.angle_beta   90.00
_cell.angle_gamma   90.00
#
_symmetry.space_group_name_H-M   'P 1'
#
loop_
_entity.id
_entity.type
_entity.pdbx_description
1 polymer ?
#
loop_
_entity_poly.entity_id
_entity_poly.type
_entity_poly.pdbx_seq_one_letter_code
_entity_poly.pdbx_strand_id
1 'polypeptide(L)'
;MKNLFRIPFVFLLVLSCKSKVSETEQIKVEDEAGNSKIDSTVKESRTYFFATGTEPFWSLDISEDLIKFKTPSDSIFFPYADPILAQDHIVKRYDLETESSKMNIQIVQVECINEMSGIVSNYRVSISYKEGNASEFKNLEGCGDYKTDYRLHDFWVLESLNGKAISKEDFSNEFPTMEINSTENTFLGFAGCNRINGKLFFEKVSIRFTNIVTTKMMCEPTNKEAQFLKALEGITQYSIENNRLTLSNPSGILTVFKKVD
;
A
#
# COMPACT_ATOMS: atom_id res chain seq x y z
N MET A 1 68.55 -33.66 -19.15
CA MET A 1 69.66 -32.92 -18.50
C MET A 1 69.87 -31.61 -19.24
N LYS A 2 69.79 -30.50 -18.48
CA LYS A 2 70.36 -29.15 -18.72
C LYS A 2 69.97 -28.37 -19.99
N ASN A 3 69.26 -27.26 -19.71
CA ASN A 3 69.25 -25.93 -20.34
C ASN A 3 70.42 -25.62 -21.28
N LEU A 4 70.17 -24.84 -22.34
CA LEU A 4 70.65 -23.46 -22.49
C LEU A 4 70.28 -22.83 -23.86
N PHE A 5 70.08 -21.51 -23.79
CA PHE A 5 70.27 -20.47 -24.83
C PHE A 5 69.20 -20.17 -25.90
N ARG A 6 68.38 -19.18 -25.51
CA ARG A 6 67.90 -17.96 -26.18
C ARG A 6 68.35 -17.59 -27.61
N ILE A 7 67.31 -17.12 -28.34
CA ILE A 7 67.21 -16.17 -29.49
C ILE A 7 67.38 -16.79 -30.89
N PRO A 8 66.36 -16.64 -31.74
CA PRO A 8 66.57 -15.86 -32.96
C PRO A 8 65.38 -15.01 -33.45
N PHE A 9 65.72 -14.11 -34.38
CA PHE A 9 64.93 -13.59 -35.51
C PHE A 9 63.74 -12.66 -35.21
N VAL A 10 63.81 -11.36 -35.53
CA VAL A 10 63.79 -10.70 -36.85
C VAL A 10 62.39 -10.64 -37.48
N PHE A 11 62.08 -9.41 -37.90
CA PHE A 11 61.19 -8.97 -38.98
C PHE A 11 59.76 -8.47 -38.67
N LEU A 12 59.62 -7.19 -39.04
CA LEU A 12 58.60 -6.60 -39.92
C LEU A 12 57.33 -5.99 -39.27
N LEU A 13 57.28 -4.67 -39.48
CA LEU A 13 56.16 -3.73 -39.52
C LEU A 13 54.75 -4.36 -39.58
N VAL A 14 53.92 -3.97 -38.62
CA VAL A 14 52.46 -4.08 -38.70
C VAL A 14 51.87 -2.67 -38.54
N LEU A 15 51.37 -2.12 -39.65
CA LEU A 15 50.39 -1.05 -39.65
C LEU A 15 49.02 -1.69 -39.51
N SER A 16 48.31 -1.40 -38.42
CA SER A 16 46.86 -1.53 -38.37
C SER A 16 46.29 -0.56 -37.34
N CYS A 17 45.48 0.38 -37.82
CA CYS A 17 44.81 1.40 -37.04
C CYS A 17 43.88 0.80 -35.96
N LYS A 18 43.99 1.31 -34.74
CA LYS A 18 42.94 1.29 -33.71
C LYS A 18 42.92 2.67 -33.06
N SER A 19 41.85 3.42 -33.28
CA SER A 19 41.63 4.69 -32.59
C SER A 19 40.89 4.42 -31.28
N LYS A 20 41.48 4.90 -30.18
CA LYS A 20 41.01 4.76 -28.80
C LYS A 20 40.64 6.15 -28.27
N VAL A 21 39.48 6.18 -27.62
CA VAL A 21 38.88 7.11 -26.63
C VAL A 21 39.77 8.21 -26.01
N SER A 22 39.23 9.44 -25.92
CA SER A 22 39.04 10.35 -24.74
C SER A 22 38.91 11.81 -25.28
N GLU A 23 38.04 12.73 -24.84
CA GLU A 23 37.93 13.47 -23.57
C GLU A 23 36.63 14.33 -23.62
N THR A 24 35.82 14.38 -22.56
CA THR A 24 35.59 15.54 -21.66
C THR A 24 35.08 16.84 -22.30
N GLU A 25 33.82 17.21 -22.04
CA GLU A 25 33.38 18.61 -22.08
C GLU A 25 32.56 18.96 -20.84
N GLN A 26 32.94 20.10 -20.24
CA GLN A 26 32.41 20.68 -19.03
C GLN A 26 31.24 21.63 -19.29
N ILE A 27 30.45 21.78 -18.23
CA ILE A 27 29.28 22.62 -17.99
C ILE A 27 29.47 24.09 -18.40
N LYS A 28 28.43 24.67 -19.02
CA LYS A 28 28.09 26.10 -18.89
C LYS A 28 26.64 26.22 -18.40
N VAL A 29 26.49 26.89 -17.27
CA VAL A 29 25.22 27.34 -16.68
C VAL A 29 24.93 28.73 -17.24
N GLU A 30 23.75 28.91 -17.82
CA GLU A 30 23.08 30.21 -17.95
C GLU A 30 21.66 30.05 -17.40
N ASP A 31 21.36 30.87 -16.38
CA ASP A 31 20.08 31.00 -15.71
C ASP A 31 19.04 31.64 -16.64
N GLU A 32 17.94 30.94 -16.90
CA GLU A 32 16.66 31.61 -17.18
C GLU A 32 15.52 30.91 -16.44
N ALA A 33 14.71 31.74 -15.78
CA ALA A 33 13.65 31.40 -14.85
C ALA A 33 12.60 30.46 -15.46
N GLY A 34 12.68 29.18 -15.09
CA GLY A 34 11.72 28.13 -15.47
C GLY A 34 10.85 27.72 -14.28
N ASN A 35 9.66 28.31 -14.22
CA ASN A 35 8.48 27.95 -13.43
C ASN A 35 8.44 26.48 -12.92
N SER A 36 8.67 26.29 -11.62
CA SER A 36 8.47 25.02 -10.91
C SER A 36 6.99 24.65 -10.88
N LYS A 37 6.54 23.91 -11.90
CA LYS A 37 5.34 23.05 -11.84
C LYS A 37 5.76 21.59 -11.71
N ILE A 38 6.52 21.28 -10.67
CA ILE A 38 6.74 19.91 -10.20
C ILE A 38 6.66 19.94 -8.67
N ASP A 39 5.50 20.25 -8.08
CA ASP A 39 5.21 19.91 -6.68
C ASP A 39 3.72 20.16 -6.34
N SER A 40 2.87 19.17 -6.56
CA SER A 40 1.54 19.08 -5.91
C SER A 40 0.91 17.69 -6.08
N THR A 41 1.10 17.06 -7.23
CA THR A 41 0.53 15.74 -7.55
C THR A 41 1.23 14.55 -6.88
N VAL A 42 2.50 14.69 -6.47
CA VAL A 42 3.24 13.59 -5.79
C VAL A 42 2.98 13.58 -4.27
N LYS A 43 2.63 14.73 -3.68
CA LYS A 43 2.39 14.86 -2.22
C LYS A 43 1.03 14.32 -1.78
N GLU A 44 0.00 14.40 -2.62
CA GLU A 44 -1.30 13.73 -2.40
C GLU A 44 -1.20 12.20 -2.48
N SER A 45 -0.10 11.65 -3.02
CA SER A 45 0.05 10.23 -3.31
C SER A 45 0.42 9.36 -2.10
N ARG A 46 0.79 9.94 -0.94
CA ARG A 46 1.23 9.17 0.25
C ARG A 46 0.25 9.21 1.42
N THR A 47 -0.87 9.91 1.29
CA THR A 47 -1.93 9.89 2.31
C THR A 47 -2.51 8.49 2.40
N TYR A 48 -2.33 7.85 3.56
CA TYR A 48 -2.84 6.50 3.81
C TYR A 48 -4.11 6.51 4.68
N PHE A 49 -4.42 7.63 5.34
CA PHE A 49 -5.66 7.81 6.09
C PHE A 49 -6.20 9.22 5.88
N PHE A 50 -7.51 9.32 5.66
CA PHE A 50 -8.22 10.57 5.48
C PHE A 50 -9.48 10.59 6.34
N ALA A 51 -9.86 11.77 6.82
CA ALA A 51 -11.11 11.97 7.55
C ALA A 51 -11.71 13.34 7.27
N THR A 52 -13.03 13.44 7.42
CA THR A 52 -13.78 14.68 7.23
C THR A 52 -14.88 14.81 8.28
N GLY A 53 -15.23 16.04 8.61
CA GLY A 53 -16.44 16.37 9.36
C GLY A 53 -17.17 17.53 8.71
N THR A 54 -18.47 17.64 9.01
CA THR A 54 -19.40 18.56 8.34
C THR A 54 -19.85 19.71 9.23
N GLU A 55 -19.80 19.56 10.56
CA GLU A 55 -20.28 20.57 11.50
C GLU A 55 -19.31 20.75 12.68
N PRO A 56 -18.39 21.73 12.60
CA PRO A 56 -18.03 22.52 11.41
C PRO A 56 -17.30 21.68 10.35
N PHE A 57 -17.16 22.22 9.14
CA PHE A 57 -16.39 21.57 8.08
C PHE A 57 -14.90 21.47 8.44
N TRP A 58 -14.31 20.29 8.26
CA TRP A 58 -12.87 20.06 8.40
C TRP A 58 -12.41 18.84 7.61
N SER A 59 -11.12 18.76 7.33
CA SER A 59 -10.47 17.57 6.76
C SER A 59 -9.15 17.25 7.46
N LEU A 60 -8.83 15.96 7.58
CA LEU A 60 -7.58 15.45 8.12
C LEU A 60 -6.96 14.49 7.11
N ASP A 61 -5.71 14.70 6.74
CA ASP A 61 -4.90 13.79 5.93
C ASP A 61 -3.69 13.34 6.74
N ILE A 62 -3.46 12.02 6.84
CA ILE A 62 -2.28 11.43 7.47
C ILE A 62 -1.48 10.69 6.41
N SER A 63 -0.20 11.03 6.31
CA SER A 63 0.78 10.41 5.43
C SER A 63 2.02 9.98 6.22
N GLU A 64 2.97 9.31 5.58
CA GLU A 64 4.23 8.91 6.22
C GLU A 64 5.15 10.09 6.57
N ASP A 65 4.91 11.25 5.95
CA ASP A 65 5.78 12.42 6.10
C ASP A 65 5.16 13.47 7.05
N LEU A 66 3.83 13.66 6.97
CA LEU A 66 3.13 14.71 7.69
C LEU A 66 1.66 14.36 8.00
N ILE A 67 1.12 15.07 8.97
CA ILE A 67 -0.31 15.14 9.29
C ILE A 67 -0.80 16.54 8.94
N LYS A 68 -1.84 16.63 8.13
CA LYS A 68 -2.43 17.88 7.67
C LYS A 68 -3.87 17.99 8.13
N PHE A 69 -4.16 19.01 8.92
CA PHE A 69 -5.51 19.35 9.35
C PHE A 69 -5.94 20.65 8.66
N LYS A 70 -7.15 20.68 8.11
CA LYS A 70 -7.71 21.87 7.45
C LYS A 70 -9.10 22.19 7.99
N THR A 71 -9.36 23.47 8.14
CA THR A 71 -10.68 24.07 8.25
C THR A 71 -10.90 25.01 7.05
N PRO A 72 -12.11 25.54 6.82
CA PRO A 72 -12.32 26.55 5.78
C PRO A 72 -11.46 27.81 5.94
N SER A 73 -11.05 28.12 7.17
CA SER A 73 -10.29 29.32 7.50
C SER A 73 -8.78 29.10 7.62
N ASP A 74 -8.32 27.89 7.95
CA ASP A 74 -6.92 27.65 8.29
C ASP A 74 -6.44 26.23 7.92
N SER A 75 -5.12 26.04 7.88
CA SER A 75 -4.45 24.76 7.66
C SER A 75 -3.27 24.60 8.62
N ILE A 76 -3.33 23.56 9.45
CA ILE A 76 -2.29 23.21 10.43
C ILE A 76 -1.54 21.97 9.93
N PHE A 77 -0.21 21.99 10.07
CA PHE A 77 0.66 20.90 9.67
C PHE A 77 1.48 20.43 10.86
N PHE A 78 1.55 19.11 11.04
CA PHE A 78 2.41 18.46 12.01
C PHE A 78 3.35 17.50 11.28
N PRO A 79 4.62 17.36 11.71
CA PRO A 79 5.44 16.23 11.32
C PRO A 79 4.73 14.91 11.66
N TYR A 80 4.99 13.85 10.89
CA TYR A 80 4.49 12.53 11.23
C TYR A 80 4.97 12.10 12.62
N ALA A 81 4.08 11.47 13.38
CA ALA A 81 4.36 10.81 14.64
C ALA A 81 3.58 9.49 14.69
N ASP A 82 4.18 8.43 15.24
CA ASP A 82 3.48 7.17 15.45
C ASP A 82 2.34 7.34 16.48
N PRO A 83 1.17 6.74 16.24
CA PRO A 83 0.07 6.81 17.19
C PRO A 83 0.38 6.04 18.48
N ILE A 84 -0.11 6.58 19.59
CA ILE A 84 -0.24 5.86 20.85
C ILE A 84 -1.42 4.89 20.69
N LEU A 85 -1.15 3.59 20.83
CA LEU A 85 -2.13 2.53 20.69
C LEU A 85 -2.75 2.17 22.04
N ALA A 86 -4.07 2.03 22.09
CA ALA A 86 -4.73 1.36 23.21
C ALA A 86 -4.44 -0.14 23.21
N GLN A 87 -4.64 -0.82 24.34
CA GLN A 87 -4.32 -2.24 24.52
C GLN A 87 -5.04 -3.17 23.53
N ASP A 88 -6.20 -2.75 23.01
CA ASP A 88 -7.03 -3.50 22.07
C ASP A 88 -6.77 -3.11 20.60
N HIS A 89 -5.87 -2.18 20.31
CA HIS A 89 -5.59 -1.60 18.98
C HIS A 89 -6.82 -0.97 18.28
N ILE A 90 -7.97 -0.89 18.94
CA ILE A 90 -9.21 -0.30 18.39
C ILE A 90 -9.09 1.22 18.31
N VAL A 91 -8.33 1.80 19.25
CA VAL A 91 -8.13 3.23 19.38
C VAL A 91 -6.69 3.60 19.07
N LYS A 92 -6.51 4.52 18.12
CA LYS A 92 -5.23 5.15 17.78
C LYS A 92 -5.30 6.61 18.19
N ARG A 93 -4.36 7.05 19.03
CA ARG A 93 -4.30 8.44 19.51
C ARG A 93 -3.03 9.12 19.04
N TYR A 94 -3.15 10.33 18.51
CA TYR A 94 -2.01 11.20 18.21
C TYR A 94 -2.04 12.38 19.17
N ASP A 95 -0.92 12.61 19.86
CA ASP A 95 -0.69 13.78 20.70
C ASP A 95 0.35 14.65 20.00
N LEU A 96 -0.12 15.70 19.32
CA LEU A 96 0.67 16.54 18.42
C LEU A 96 0.85 17.94 18.99
N GLU A 97 2.05 18.49 18.87
CA GLU A 97 2.40 19.82 19.36
C GLU A 97 3.41 20.49 18.42
N THR A 98 3.16 21.75 18.09
CA THR A 98 4.09 22.68 17.45
C THR A 98 4.28 23.91 18.35
N GLU A 99 5.15 24.83 17.95
CA GLU A 99 5.33 26.10 18.67
C GLU A 99 4.03 26.89 18.81
N SER A 100 3.11 26.75 17.84
CA SER A 100 1.88 27.52 17.78
C SER A 100 0.62 26.71 18.08
N SER A 101 0.64 25.37 18.03
CA SER A 101 -0.61 24.60 18.05
C SER A 101 -0.47 23.29 18.81
N LYS A 102 -1.53 22.88 19.52
CA LYS A 102 -1.63 21.52 20.09
C LYS A 102 -2.87 20.83 19.55
N MET A 103 -2.75 19.54 19.25
CA MET A 103 -3.83 18.74 18.70
C MET A 103 -3.77 17.32 19.25
N ASN A 104 -4.89 16.86 19.77
CA ASN A 104 -5.15 15.46 20.04
C ASN A 104 -6.09 14.91 18.96
N ILE A 105 -5.74 13.77 18.39
CA ILE A 105 -6.57 13.06 17.41
C ILE A 105 -6.84 11.67 17.97
N GLN A 106 -8.09 11.24 17.99
CA GLN A 106 -8.51 9.89 18.33
C GLN A 106 -9.21 9.26 17.13
N ILE A 107 -8.67 8.15 16.63
CA ILE A 107 -9.26 7.35 15.56
C ILE A 107 -9.74 6.04 16.18
N VAL A 108 -11.04 5.79 16.10
CA VAL A 108 -11.68 4.59 16.66
C VAL A 108 -12.27 3.75 15.52
N GLN A 109 -11.92 2.47 15.48
CA GLN A 109 -12.48 1.54 14.50
C GLN A 109 -13.95 1.21 14.84
N VAL A 110 -14.87 2.00 14.29
CA VAL A 110 -16.32 1.83 14.40
C VAL A 110 -16.98 2.45 13.17
N GLU A 111 -18.04 1.82 12.69
CA GLU A 111 -18.83 2.34 11.58
C GLU A 111 -19.29 3.78 11.89
N CYS A 112 -19.04 4.68 10.94
CA CYS A 112 -19.32 6.11 11.04
C CYS A 112 -20.06 6.54 9.79
N ILE A 113 -21.25 7.10 9.95
CA ILE A 113 -22.08 7.56 8.84
C ILE A 113 -22.01 9.08 8.82
N ASN A 114 -21.63 9.64 7.67
CA ASN A 114 -21.70 11.07 7.46
C ASN A 114 -23.17 11.47 7.24
N GLU A 115 -23.78 12.16 8.21
CA GLU A 115 -25.22 12.48 8.20
C GLU A 115 -25.68 13.29 6.98
N MET A 116 -24.77 14.05 6.36
CA MET A 116 -25.07 14.89 5.21
C MET A 116 -25.05 14.12 3.88
N SER A 117 -24.12 13.18 3.72
CA SER A 117 -23.92 12.43 2.46
C SER A 117 -24.44 10.99 2.49
N GLY A 118 -24.69 10.43 3.68
CA GLY A 118 -25.03 9.02 3.88
C GLY A 118 -23.85 8.06 3.65
N ILE A 119 -22.65 8.57 3.38
CA ILE A 119 -21.46 7.73 3.18
C ILE A 119 -21.07 7.07 4.50
N VAL A 120 -20.79 5.77 4.42
CA VAL A 120 -20.35 4.95 5.54
C VAL A 120 -18.83 4.79 5.48
N SER A 121 -18.18 5.07 6.60
CA SER A 121 -16.75 4.93 6.84
C SER A 121 -16.48 3.96 7.98
N ASN A 122 -15.29 3.37 8.03
CA ASN A 122 -14.92 2.37 9.03
C ASN A 122 -14.38 2.96 10.34
N TYR A 123 -14.15 4.28 10.39
CA TYR A 123 -13.59 4.95 11.56
C TYR A 123 -14.37 6.20 11.92
N ARG A 124 -14.55 6.37 13.23
CA ARG A 124 -14.88 7.66 13.84
C ARG A 124 -13.60 8.38 14.24
N VAL A 125 -13.57 9.68 13.98
CA VAL A 125 -12.42 10.54 14.29
C VAL A 125 -12.87 11.69 15.18
N SER A 126 -12.22 11.82 16.33
CA SER A 126 -12.40 12.92 17.27
C SER A 126 -11.11 13.75 17.28
N ILE A 127 -11.23 15.07 17.11
CA ILE A 127 -10.09 16.01 17.12
C ILE A 127 -10.32 17.04 18.21
N SER A 128 -9.36 17.20 19.10
CA SER A 128 -9.31 18.29 20.07
C SER A 128 -8.10 19.17 19.77
N TYR A 129 -8.29 20.41 19.35
CA TYR A 129 -7.18 21.29 18.94
C TYR A 129 -7.26 22.68 19.53
N LYS A 130 -6.10 23.32 19.65
CA LYS A 130 -5.94 24.73 20.02
C LYS A 130 -4.86 25.40 19.19
N GLU A 131 -5.08 26.66 18.85
CA GLU A 131 -4.17 27.51 18.08
C GLU A 131 -3.65 28.67 18.96
N GLY A 132 -2.37 29.00 18.81
CA GLY A 132 -1.64 30.02 19.54
C GLY A 132 -1.85 29.95 21.05
N ASN A 133 -2.25 31.08 21.60
CA ASN A 133 -2.53 31.27 23.03
C ASN A 133 -4.01 31.02 23.37
N ALA A 134 -4.77 30.33 22.51
CA ALA A 134 -6.16 30.01 22.83
C ALA A 134 -6.24 29.23 24.15
N SER A 135 -7.07 29.72 25.06
CA SER A 135 -7.22 29.12 26.40
C SER A 135 -7.99 27.80 26.37
N GLU A 136 -8.83 27.58 25.35
CA GLU A 136 -9.75 26.45 25.26
C GLU A 136 -9.48 25.60 24.02
N PHE A 137 -9.71 24.30 24.16
CA PHE A 137 -9.68 23.36 23.04
C PHE A 137 -11.02 23.38 22.30
N LYS A 138 -10.96 23.36 20.98
CA LYS A 138 -12.09 23.11 20.11
C LYS A 138 -12.16 21.60 19.83
N ASN A 139 -13.35 21.02 19.97
CA ASN A 139 -13.58 19.60 19.72
C ASN A 139 -14.39 19.42 18.44
N LEU A 140 -13.99 18.44 17.63
CA LEU A 140 -14.58 18.13 16.35
C LEU A 140 -14.77 16.62 16.22
N GLU A 141 -15.86 16.22 15.58
CA GLU A 141 -16.15 14.83 15.25
C GLU A 141 -16.32 14.66 13.74
N GLY A 142 -16.05 13.46 13.25
CA GLY A 142 -16.17 13.13 11.84
C GLY A 142 -15.85 11.67 11.56
N CYS A 143 -15.82 11.36 10.27
CA CYS A 143 -15.63 10.00 9.77
C CYS A 143 -14.37 9.93 8.91
N GLY A 144 -13.69 8.79 8.93
CA GLY A 144 -12.49 8.58 8.12
C GLY A 144 -12.27 7.14 7.72
N ASP A 145 -11.36 6.95 6.77
CA ASP A 145 -10.99 5.65 6.22
C ASP A 145 -9.51 5.61 5.88
N TYR A 146 -8.98 4.38 5.84
CA TYR A 146 -7.69 4.12 5.23
C TYR A 146 -7.84 4.05 3.72
N LYS A 147 -6.88 4.66 3.03
CA LYS A 147 -6.72 4.49 1.58
C LYS A 147 -6.04 3.16 1.33
N THR A 148 -6.76 2.24 0.70
CA THR A 148 -6.21 0.94 0.28
C THR A 148 -5.14 1.13 -0.77
N ASP A 149 -4.07 0.34 -0.68
CA ASP A 149 -2.98 0.37 -1.65
C ASP A 149 -3.51 0.09 -3.06
N TYR A 150 -3.35 1.06 -3.95
CA TYR A 150 -3.82 0.98 -5.34
C TYR A 150 -3.15 -0.17 -6.10
N ARG A 151 -1.96 -0.63 -5.67
CA ARG A 151 -1.26 -1.76 -6.30
C ARG A 151 -1.99 -3.08 -6.11
N LEU A 152 -2.92 -3.16 -5.15
CA LEU A 152 -3.81 -4.31 -4.99
C LEU A 152 -4.87 -4.36 -6.09
N HIS A 153 -5.25 -3.22 -6.68
CA HIS A 153 -6.30 -3.12 -7.70
C HIS A 153 -5.87 -3.80 -8.99
N ASP A 154 -6.23 -5.07 -9.13
CA ASP A 154 -5.75 -5.89 -10.23
C ASP A 154 -6.51 -7.22 -10.34
N PHE A 155 -6.19 -7.94 -11.42
CA PHE A 155 -6.53 -9.33 -11.60
C PHE A 155 -5.35 -10.24 -11.23
N TRP A 156 -5.58 -11.08 -10.22
CA TRP A 156 -4.60 -11.95 -9.59
C TRP A 156 -4.92 -13.42 -9.86
N VAL A 157 -3.91 -14.19 -10.28
CA VAL A 157 -4.03 -15.64 -10.47
C VAL A 157 -3.18 -16.36 -9.44
N LEU A 158 -3.75 -17.34 -8.73
CA LEU A 158 -3.07 -18.08 -7.68
C LEU A 158 -1.92 -18.91 -8.27
N GLU A 159 -0.72 -18.80 -7.70
CA GLU A 159 0.45 -19.60 -8.06
C GLU A 159 0.82 -20.61 -6.97
N SER A 160 0.62 -20.24 -5.70
CA SER A 160 0.91 -21.14 -4.58
C SER A 160 -0.11 -21.00 -3.46
N LEU A 161 -0.32 -22.12 -2.76
CA LEU A 161 -1.19 -22.24 -1.60
C LEU A 161 -0.44 -22.96 -0.48
N ASN A 162 -0.40 -22.35 0.71
CA ASN A 162 0.31 -22.82 1.90
C ASN A 162 1.77 -23.22 1.60
N GLY A 163 2.48 -22.36 0.86
CA GLY A 163 3.88 -22.55 0.49
C GLY A 163 4.14 -23.63 -0.57
N LYS A 164 3.10 -24.21 -1.20
CA LYS A 164 3.23 -25.21 -2.26
C LYS A 164 2.70 -24.68 -3.58
N ALA A 165 3.45 -24.88 -4.65
CA ALA A 165 2.97 -24.63 -6.01
C ALA A 165 1.72 -25.47 -6.27
N ILE A 166 0.76 -24.89 -6.98
CA ILE A 166 -0.51 -25.55 -7.33
C ILE A 166 -0.50 -26.01 -8.79
N SER A 167 -1.41 -26.93 -9.09
CA SER A 167 -1.73 -27.39 -10.44
C SER A 167 -3.18 -27.08 -10.78
N LYS A 168 -3.55 -27.09 -12.06
CA LYS A 168 -4.96 -26.84 -12.45
C LYS A 168 -5.87 -27.98 -11.99
N GLU A 169 -5.32 -29.19 -11.92
CA GLU A 169 -5.99 -30.40 -11.47
C GLU A 169 -6.44 -30.31 -10.01
N ASP A 170 -5.77 -29.47 -9.20
CA ASP A 170 -6.17 -29.17 -7.83
C ASP A 170 -7.48 -28.36 -7.74
N PHE A 171 -7.94 -27.76 -8.85
CA PHE A 171 -9.00 -26.74 -8.89
C PHE A 171 -9.88 -26.86 -10.14
N SER A 172 -10.32 -28.08 -10.47
CA SER A 172 -11.26 -28.33 -11.59
C SER A 172 -10.75 -27.89 -12.97
N ASN A 173 -9.43 -28.00 -13.20
CA ASN A 173 -8.74 -27.65 -14.44
C ASN A 173 -8.62 -26.14 -14.74
N GLU A 174 -8.82 -25.28 -13.74
CA GLU A 174 -8.65 -23.83 -13.83
C GLU A 174 -7.94 -23.30 -12.57
N PHE A 175 -7.06 -22.32 -12.70
CA PHE A 175 -6.41 -21.74 -11.51
C PHE A 175 -7.38 -20.82 -10.77
N PRO A 176 -7.38 -20.80 -9.42
CA PRO A 176 -8.12 -19.79 -8.67
C PRO A 176 -7.68 -18.38 -9.04
N THR A 177 -8.65 -17.48 -9.12
CA THR A 177 -8.46 -16.09 -9.53
C THR A 177 -9.12 -15.15 -8.54
N MET A 178 -8.60 -13.93 -8.47
CA MET A 178 -9.13 -12.89 -7.61
C MET A 178 -8.94 -11.53 -8.28
N GLU A 179 -10.04 -10.83 -8.51
CA GLU A 179 -10.06 -9.43 -8.88
C GLU A 179 -10.29 -8.60 -7.62
N ILE A 180 -9.39 -7.68 -7.31
CA ILE A 180 -9.52 -6.77 -6.18
C ILE A 180 -9.85 -5.38 -6.72
N ASN A 181 -10.88 -4.73 -6.17
CA ASN A 181 -11.14 -3.32 -6.37
C ASN A 181 -10.77 -2.55 -5.09
N SER A 182 -9.59 -1.92 -5.09
CA SER A 182 -9.10 -1.15 -3.94
C SER A 182 -9.89 0.13 -3.66
N THR A 183 -10.64 0.64 -4.64
CA THR A 183 -11.45 1.86 -4.48
C THR A 183 -12.74 1.55 -3.72
N GLU A 184 -13.36 0.41 -4.04
CA GLU A 184 -14.60 -0.05 -3.40
C GLU A 184 -14.36 -0.98 -2.20
N ASN A 185 -13.11 -1.37 -1.96
CA ASN A 185 -12.74 -2.35 -0.94
C ASN A 185 -13.54 -3.65 -1.08
N THR A 186 -13.59 -4.16 -2.31
CA THR A 186 -14.28 -5.40 -2.68
C THR A 186 -13.31 -6.33 -3.40
N PHE A 187 -13.65 -7.61 -3.38
CA PHE A 187 -13.00 -8.59 -4.25
C PHE A 187 -14.04 -9.58 -4.78
N LEU A 188 -13.74 -10.16 -5.94
CA LEU A 188 -14.49 -11.25 -6.54
C LEU A 188 -13.52 -12.22 -7.21
N GLY A 189 -13.98 -13.41 -7.55
CA GLY A 189 -13.13 -14.34 -8.27
C GLY A 189 -13.64 -15.76 -8.31
N PHE A 190 -12.72 -16.67 -8.60
CA PHE A 190 -12.95 -18.10 -8.69
C PHE A 190 -12.06 -18.83 -7.68
N ALA A 191 -12.65 -19.69 -6.86
CA ALA A 191 -11.95 -20.44 -5.82
C ALA A 191 -11.56 -21.87 -6.21
N GLY A 192 -11.85 -22.27 -7.46
CA GLY A 192 -11.52 -23.58 -8.01
C GLY A 192 -12.70 -24.50 -8.32
N CYS A 193 -13.87 -24.24 -7.75
CA CYS A 193 -15.12 -24.90 -8.13
C CYS A 193 -16.29 -23.91 -8.00
N ASN A 194 -16.26 -23.07 -6.96
CA ASN A 194 -17.19 -21.98 -6.77
C ASN A 194 -16.62 -20.61 -7.10
N ARG A 195 -17.54 -19.67 -7.38
CA ARG A 195 -17.23 -18.24 -7.38
C ARG A 195 -17.18 -17.72 -5.96
N ILE A 196 -16.31 -16.75 -5.73
CA ILE A 196 -16.16 -16.04 -4.47
C ILE A 196 -16.37 -14.55 -4.66
N ASN A 197 -16.88 -13.88 -3.64
CA ASN A 197 -16.87 -12.43 -3.52
C ASN A 197 -16.84 -12.03 -2.04
N GLY A 198 -16.46 -10.79 -1.76
CA GLY A 198 -16.47 -10.26 -0.40
C GLY A 198 -15.94 -8.85 -0.31
N LYS A 199 -15.56 -8.47 0.90
CA LYS A 199 -15.03 -7.16 1.26
C LYS A 199 -13.57 -7.26 1.66
N LEU A 200 -12.86 -6.15 1.46
CA LEU A 200 -11.48 -5.98 1.84
C LEU A 200 -11.41 -4.97 2.99
N PHE A 201 -10.85 -5.39 4.11
CA PHE A 201 -10.46 -4.45 5.16
C PHE A 201 -8.97 -4.17 5.03
N PHE A 202 -8.60 -2.89 5.09
CA PHE A 202 -7.22 -2.43 4.94
C PHE A 202 -6.85 -1.40 6.02
N GLU A 203 -5.69 -1.57 6.63
CA GLU A 203 -5.07 -0.61 7.54
C GLU A 203 -3.55 -0.61 7.36
N LYS A 204 -3.05 0.30 6.52
CA LYS A 204 -1.61 0.48 6.24
C LYS A 204 -0.95 -0.79 5.68
N VAL A 205 -0.48 -1.69 6.55
CA VAL A 205 0.14 -2.99 6.18
C VAL A 205 -0.75 -4.19 6.48
N SER A 206 -1.85 -3.98 7.20
CA SER A 206 -2.82 -5.01 7.56
C SER A 206 -3.88 -5.12 6.49
N ILE A 207 -4.19 -6.35 6.08
CA ILE A 207 -5.22 -6.67 5.10
C ILE A 207 -6.05 -7.85 5.61
N ARG A 208 -7.37 -7.80 5.46
CA ARG A 208 -8.26 -8.92 5.82
C ARG A 208 -9.36 -9.07 4.78
N PHE A 209 -9.61 -10.31 4.38
CA PHE A 209 -10.75 -10.67 3.54
C PHE A 209 -11.94 -10.94 4.45
N THR A 210 -12.98 -10.13 4.32
CA THR A 210 -14.16 -10.18 5.17
C THR A 210 -15.41 -10.47 4.34
N ASN A 211 -16.45 -10.99 4.99
CA ASN A 211 -17.73 -11.30 4.35
C ASN A 211 -17.57 -12.15 3.08
N ILE A 212 -16.71 -13.18 3.14
CA ILE A 212 -16.47 -14.08 2.01
C ILE A 212 -17.74 -14.88 1.76
N VAL A 213 -18.32 -14.72 0.58
CA VAL A 213 -19.51 -15.44 0.12
C VAL A 213 -19.15 -16.28 -1.08
N THR A 214 -19.62 -17.53 -1.08
CA THR A 214 -19.37 -18.49 -2.17
C THR A 214 -20.67 -18.99 -2.78
N THR A 215 -20.61 -19.41 -4.04
CA THR A 215 -21.66 -20.28 -4.60
C THR A 215 -21.60 -21.68 -3.95
N LYS A 216 -22.59 -22.53 -4.23
CA LYS A 216 -22.70 -23.90 -3.67
C LYS A 216 -22.84 -24.96 -4.77
N MET A 217 -21.86 -25.04 -5.66
CA MET A 217 -21.71 -26.15 -6.61
C MET A 217 -21.13 -27.37 -5.88
N MET A 218 -21.43 -28.57 -6.39
CA MET A 218 -20.83 -29.80 -5.91
C MET A 218 -19.44 -29.93 -6.53
N CYS A 219 -18.42 -30.03 -5.68
CA CYS A 219 -17.02 -30.08 -6.10
C CYS A 219 -16.47 -31.49 -5.97
N GLU A 220 -15.47 -31.81 -6.79
CA GLU A 220 -14.73 -33.07 -6.69
C GLU A 220 -14.01 -33.17 -5.33
N PRO A 221 -13.90 -34.37 -4.71
CA PRO A 221 -13.25 -34.52 -3.40
C PRO A 221 -11.77 -34.10 -3.37
N THR A 222 -11.11 -34.12 -4.52
CA THR A 222 -9.70 -33.71 -4.67
C THR A 222 -9.51 -32.20 -4.78
N ASN A 223 -10.59 -31.44 -4.95
CA ASN A 223 -10.53 -29.99 -5.13
C ASN A 223 -10.05 -29.29 -3.84
N LYS A 224 -9.13 -28.33 -3.99
CA LYS A 224 -8.52 -27.60 -2.87
C LYS A 224 -9.23 -26.28 -2.50
N GLU A 225 -10.43 -26.01 -3.02
CA GLU A 225 -11.21 -24.80 -2.73
C GLU A 225 -11.32 -24.53 -1.22
N ALA A 226 -11.68 -25.54 -0.42
CA ALA A 226 -11.83 -25.37 1.03
C ALA A 226 -10.52 -24.94 1.71
N GLN A 227 -9.37 -25.40 1.21
CA GLN A 227 -8.07 -24.98 1.72
C GLN A 227 -7.75 -23.54 1.31
N PHE A 228 -8.14 -23.15 0.09
CA PHE A 228 -7.97 -21.78 -0.39
C PHE A 228 -8.84 -20.79 0.40
N LEU A 229 -10.12 -21.10 0.63
CA LEU A 229 -11.02 -20.27 1.45
C LEU A 229 -10.49 -20.10 2.87
N LYS A 230 -10.06 -21.19 3.50
CA LYS A 230 -9.45 -21.15 4.83
C LYS A 230 -8.16 -20.32 4.87
N ALA A 231 -7.37 -20.36 3.80
CA ALA A 231 -6.21 -19.49 3.67
C ALA A 231 -6.64 -18.02 3.62
N LEU A 232 -7.66 -17.66 2.82
CA LEU A 232 -8.16 -16.29 2.73
C LEU A 232 -8.63 -15.73 4.08
N GLU A 233 -9.36 -16.53 4.86
CA GLU A 233 -9.81 -16.17 6.21
C GLU A 233 -8.66 -15.91 7.19
N GLY A 234 -7.52 -16.56 6.96
CA GLY A 234 -6.35 -16.48 7.84
C GLY A 234 -5.37 -15.35 7.53
N ILE A 235 -5.57 -14.59 6.44
CA ILE A 235 -4.66 -13.53 6.00
C ILE A 235 -4.78 -12.31 6.90
N THR A 236 -3.63 -11.76 7.28
CA THR A 236 -3.54 -10.49 8.03
C THR A 236 -2.54 -9.51 7.46
N GLN A 237 -1.68 -9.95 6.52
CA GLN A 237 -0.57 -9.17 5.97
C GLN A 237 -0.45 -9.40 4.46
N TYR A 238 0.13 -8.42 3.76
CA TYR A 238 0.48 -8.53 2.35
C TYR A 238 1.82 -7.91 2.02
N SER A 239 2.40 -8.35 0.91
CA SER A 239 3.47 -7.64 0.20
C SER A 239 3.26 -7.77 -1.31
N ILE A 240 3.71 -6.76 -2.05
CA ILE A 240 3.68 -6.74 -3.52
C ILE A 240 5.09 -6.47 -4.03
N GLU A 241 5.69 -7.47 -4.67
CA GLU A 241 7.03 -7.40 -5.25
C GLU A 241 7.09 -8.24 -6.53
N ASN A 242 7.82 -7.79 -7.55
CA ASN A 242 8.05 -8.56 -8.78
C ASN A 242 6.76 -9.11 -9.43
N ASN A 243 5.69 -8.31 -9.47
CA ASN A 243 4.37 -8.70 -9.97
C ASN A 243 3.76 -9.91 -9.22
N ARG A 244 4.12 -10.06 -7.94
CA ARG A 244 3.56 -11.06 -7.03
C ARG A 244 2.91 -10.39 -5.83
N LEU A 245 1.67 -10.77 -5.57
CA LEU A 245 0.98 -10.49 -4.32
C LEU A 245 1.17 -11.68 -3.39
N THR A 246 1.94 -11.47 -2.33
CA THR A 246 2.11 -12.47 -1.26
C THR A 246 1.19 -12.11 -0.13
N LEU A 247 0.35 -13.05 0.30
CA LEU A 247 -0.55 -12.88 1.44
C LEU A 247 -0.16 -13.86 2.54
N SER A 248 -0.06 -13.34 3.75
CA SER A 248 0.52 -14.05 4.88
C SER A 248 -0.19 -13.73 6.18
N ASN A 249 0.20 -14.47 7.20
CA ASN A 249 -0.09 -14.17 8.59
C ASN A 249 1.16 -14.48 9.44
N PRO A 250 1.12 -14.31 10.78
CA PRO A 250 2.29 -14.58 11.62
C PRO A 250 2.84 -16.02 11.53
N SER A 251 2.04 -16.98 11.07
CA SER A 251 2.47 -18.38 10.88
C SER A 251 3.22 -18.60 9.56
N GLY A 252 3.14 -17.66 8.61
CA GLY A 252 3.87 -17.73 7.34
C GLY A 252 3.03 -17.33 6.12
N ILE A 253 3.56 -17.67 4.94
CA ILE A 253 2.93 -17.39 3.64
C ILE A 253 1.76 -18.34 3.42
N LEU A 254 0.58 -17.78 3.14
CA LEU A 254 -0.63 -18.55 2.89
C LEU A 254 -0.90 -18.66 1.39
N THR A 255 -0.72 -17.58 0.63
CA THR A 255 -0.91 -17.59 -0.82
C THR A 255 0.09 -16.67 -1.51
N VAL A 256 0.43 -17.03 -2.73
CA VAL A 256 1.14 -16.16 -3.67
C VAL A 256 0.34 -16.11 -4.94
N PHE A 257 0.01 -14.90 -5.39
CA PHE A 257 -0.65 -14.65 -6.65
C PHE A 257 0.29 -13.95 -7.62
N LYS A 258 0.07 -14.20 -8.92
CA LYS A 258 0.70 -13.50 -10.02
C LYS A 258 -0.29 -12.50 -10.62
N LYS A 259 0.18 -11.28 -10.83
CA LYS A 259 -0.51 -10.23 -11.59
C LYS A 259 -0.60 -10.63 -13.07
N VAL A 260 -1.78 -10.44 -13.68
CA VAL A 260 -2.02 -10.84 -15.08
C VAL A 260 -1.90 -9.69 -16.08
N ASP A 261 -2.21 -8.45 -15.67
CA ASP A 261 -2.11 -7.25 -16.51
C ASP A 261 -0.89 -6.36 -16.23
#